data_AF-R9LVN5-F1
#
_entry.id   AF-R9LVN5-F1
#
_cell.length_a   1.000
_cell.length_b   1.000
_cell.length_c   1.000
_cell.angle_alpha   90.00
_cell.angle_beta   90.00
_cell.angle_gamma   90.00
#
_symmetry.space_group_name_H-M   'P 1'
#
loop_
_entity.id
_entity.type
_entity.pdbx_description
1 polymer ?
#
loop_
_entity_poly.entity_id
_entity_poly.type
_entity_poly.pdbx_seq_one_letter_code
_entity_poly.pdbx_strand_id
1 'polypeptide(L)'
;MKANLIDLLNGNGFTEKPAENEILQSCNGLILQREWSKETEVVWYGKRTETFSVQVFINRKSGICHVAFYKDSREIKSRWYDTIGKRTYNAIAETVKNAGFEM
;
A
#
# COMPACT_ATOMS: atom_id res chain seq x y z
N MET A 1 -18.70 14.98 -3.75
CA MET A 1 -17.86 14.54 -2.61
C MET A 1 -16.47 14.22 -3.12
N LYS A 2 -15.40 14.80 -2.55
CA LYS A 2 -14.03 14.40 -2.91
C LYS A 2 -13.81 12.99 -2.39
N ALA A 3 -13.48 12.04 -3.27
CA ALA A 3 -13.16 10.68 -2.86
C ALA A 3 -11.92 10.72 -1.94
N ASN A 4 -12.08 10.31 -0.69
CA ASN A 4 -10.96 10.21 0.24
C ASN A 4 -10.13 8.98 -0.14
N LEU A 5 -8.79 9.10 -0.04
CA LEU A 5 -7.86 8.00 -0.32
C LEU A 5 -8.25 6.72 0.44
N ILE A 6 -8.73 6.88 1.67
CA ILE A 6 -9.11 5.80 2.58
C ILE A 6 -10.30 5.01 2.02
N ASP A 7 -11.35 5.70 1.56
CA ASP A 7 -12.54 5.04 1.00
C ASP A 7 -12.19 4.25 -0.27
N LEU A 8 -11.28 4.79 -1.09
CA LEU A 8 -10.80 4.12 -2.31
C LEU A 8 -9.94 2.89 -1.98
N LEU A 9 -9.08 2.97 -0.98
CA LEU A 9 -8.24 1.85 -0.56
C LEU A 9 -9.06 0.76 0.16
N ASN A 10 -10.02 1.15 1.01
CA ASN A 10 -10.93 0.21 1.66
C ASN A 10 -11.82 -0.51 0.63
N GLY A 11 -12.28 0.19 -0.41
CA GLY A 11 -13.02 -0.41 -1.53
C GLY A 11 -12.23 -1.49 -2.29
N ASN A 12 -10.89 -1.38 -2.29
CA ASN A 12 -9.98 -2.37 -2.86
C ASN A 12 -9.45 -3.35 -1.81
N GLY A 13 -10.14 -3.55 -0.68
CA GLY A 13 -9.76 -4.61 0.28
C GLY A 13 -8.43 -4.38 1.01
N PHE A 14 -7.96 -3.14 1.12
CA PHE A 14 -6.92 -2.82 2.10
C PHE A 14 -7.49 -2.98 3.51
N THR A 15 -6.73 -3.63 4.39
CA THR A 15 -7.12 -3.81 5.78
C THR A 15 -6.41 -2.78 6.67
N GLU A 16 -7.15 -2.25 7.63
CA GLU A 16 -6.61 -1.35 8.65
C GLU A 16 -5.80 -2.17 9.65
N LYS A 17 -4.50 -1.87 9.76
CA LYS A 17 -3.71 -2.35 10.89
C LYS A 17 -3.66 -1.23 11.93
N PRO A 18 -4.18 -1.46 13.15
CA PRO A 18 -4.06 -0.48 14.21
C PRO A 18 -2.56 -0.31 14.50
N ALA A 19 -2.12 0.94 14.47
CA ALA A 19 -0.73 1.25 14.70
C ALA A 19 -0.50 1.41 16.21
N GLU A 20 0.24 0.48 16.81
CA GLU A 20 0.47 0.42 18.26
C GLU A 20 1.40 1.54 18.80
N ASN A 21 1.99 2.36 17.92
CA ASN A 21 2.93 3.40 18.33
C ASN A 21 2.22 4.71 18.74
N GLU A 22 2.54 5.24 19.92
CA GLU A 22 2.03 6.52 20.46
C GLU A 22 2.21 7.71 19.48
N ILE A 23 3.30 7.69 18.70
CA ILE A 23 3.59 8.71 17.67
C ILE A 23 2.49 8.71 16.58
N LEU A 24 1.96 7.54 16.22
CA LEU A 24 0.93 7.40 15.19
C LEU A 24 -0.44 7.81 15.72
N GLN A 25 -0.70 7.57 17.00
CA GLN A 25 -1.90 8.09 17.68
C GLN A 25 -1.89 9.63 17.73
N SER A 26 -0.74 10.25 18.00
CA SER A 26 -0.59 11.72 18.00
C SER A 26 -0.92 12.35 16.65
N CYS A 27 -0.67 11.63 15.55
CA CYS A 27 -0.90 12.08 14.18
C CYS A 27 -2.30 11.76 13.64
N ASN A 28 -3.16 11.06 14.41
CA ASN A 28 -4.35 10.38 13.87
C ASN A 28 -3.98 9.58 12.60
N GLY A 29 -2.87 8.85 12.73
CA GLY A 29 -2.22 8.11 11.68
C GLY A 29 -2.92 6.76 11.47
N LEU A 30 -3.25 6.46 10.22
CA LEU A 30 -3.91 5.21 9.85
C LEU A 30 -2.98 4.42 8.92
N ILE A 31 -2.76 3.14 9.23
CA ILE A 31 -1.99 2.23 8.39
C ILE A 31 -2.95 1.29 7.68
N LEU A 32 -2.92 1.31 6.35
CA LEU A 32 -3.61 0.38 5.48
C LEU A 32 -2.60 -0.58 4.87
N GLN A 33 -2.89 -1.87 4.91
CA GLN A 33 -2.06 -2.88 4.28
C GLN A 33 -2.89 -3.76 3.35
N ARG A 34 -2.31 -4.14 2.23
CA ARG A 34 -2.82 -5.23 1.39
C ARG A 34 -1.68 -6.10 0.92
N GLU A 35 -1.96 -7.40 0.87
CA GLU A 35 -1.02 -8.41 0.40
C GLU A 35 -1.64 -9.18 -0.76
N TRP A 36 -0.82 -9.48 -1.75
CA TRP A 36 -1.13 -10.31 -2.89
C TRP A 36 -0.12 -11.45 -2.94
N SER A 37 -0.58 -12.63 -3.31
CA SER A 37 0.27 -13.77 -3.61
C SER A 37 0.00 -14.24 -5.03
N LYS A 38 1.06 -14.58 -5.75
CA LYS A 38 0.98 -15.13 -7.10
C LYS A 38 1.96 -16.27 -7.25
N GLU A 39 1.49 -17.39 -7.77
CA GLU A 39 2.36 -18.48 -8.18
C GLU A 39 2.95 -18.15 -9.56
N THR A 40 4.28 -18.10 -9.65
CA THR A 40 5.02 -17.80 -10.87
C THR A 40 5.92 -18.99 -11.20
N GLU A 41 5.83 -19.48 -12.43
CA GLU A 41 6.69 -20.56 -12.90
C GLU A 41 7.99 -19.98 -13.48
N VAL A 42 9.12 -20.38 -12.89
CA VAL A 42 10.45 -19.96 -13.29
C VAL A 42 11.13 -21.15 -13.96
N VAL A 43 11.58 -20.96 -15.20
CA VAL A 43 12.13 -22.02 -16.09
C VAL A 43 13.14 -22.96 -15.40
N TRP A 44 13.95 -22.44 -14.46
CA TRP A 44 15.01 -23.19 -13.78
C TRP A 44 14.68 -23.63 -12.35
N TYR A 45 13.70 -23.00 -11.70
CA TYR A 45 13.40 -23.20 -10.27
C TYR A 45 12.02 -23.82 -10.03
N GLY A 46 11.26 -24.11 -11.09
CA GLY A 46 9.90 -24.60 -10.98
C GLY A 46 8.92 -23.52 -10.51
N LYS A 47 7.86 -23.93 -9.81
CA LYS A 47 6.84 -23.01 -9.30
C LYS A 47 7.32 -22.32 -8.02
N ARG A 48 7.27 -20.99 -8.01
CA ARG A 48 7.58 -20.16 -6.84
C ARG A 48 6.41 -19.23 -6.54
N THR A 49 6.02 -19.16 -5.27
CA THR A 49 5.07 -18.16 -4.80
C THR A 49 5.81 -16.84 -4.60
N GLU A 50 5.44 -15.82 -5.35
CA GLU A 50 5.85 -14.43 -5.10
C GLU A 50 4.78 -13.76 -4.23
N THR A 51 5.21 -13.07 -3.17
CA THR A 51 4.33 -12.23 -2.37
C THR A 51 4.63 -10.76 -2.63
N PHE A 52 3.59 -9.95 -2.72
CA PHE A 52 3.71 -8.51 -2.85
C PHE A 52 2.81 -7.86 -1.82
N SER A 53 3.33 -6.92 -1.06
CA SER A 53 2.52 -6.20 -0.08
C SER A 53 2.75 -4.70 -0.17
N VAL A 54 1.68 -3.95 0.06
CA VAL A 54 1.70 -2.49 0.06
C VAL A 54 1.21 -2.03 1.41
N GLN A 55 2.03 -1.21 2.06
CA GLN A 55 1.69 -0.52 3.30
C GLN A 55 1.55 0.97 3.01
N VAL A 56 0.40 1.52 3.37
CA VAL A 56 0.06 2.92 3.19
C VAL A 56 -0.16 3.53 4.57
N PHE A 57 0.74 4.41 4.98
CA PHE A 57 0.56 5.24 6.15
C PHE A 57 -0.05 6.58 5.76
N ILE A 58 -1.11 6.97 6.46
CA ILE A 58 -1.88 8.18 6.18
C ILE A 58 -1.91 9.05 7.43
N ASN A 59 -1.36 10.26 7.34
CA ASN A 59 -1.46 11.26 8.38
C ASN A 59 -2.63 12.22 8.09
N ARG A 60 -3.75 12.04 8.80
CA ARG A 60 -4.96 12.85 8.61
C ARG A 60 -4.78 14.31 9.06
N LYS A 61 -3.85 14.61 9.95
CA LYS A 61 -3.61 15.98 10.43
C LYS A 61 -2.81 16.81 9.43
N SER A 62 -1.76 16.24 8.84
CA SER A 62 -0.87 16.97 7.93
C SER A 62 -1.24 16.85 6.46
N GLY A 63 -2.09 15.90 6.08
CA GLY A 63 -2.42 15.67 4.67
C GLY A 63 -1.37 14.85 3.91
N ILE A 64 -0.39 14.28 4.63
CA ILE A 64 0.74 13.54 4.08
C ILE A 64 0.48 12.04 4.10
N CYS A 65 0.93 11.34 3.07
CA CYS A 65 0.85 9.90 2.92
C CYS A 65 2.25 9.32 2.65
N HIS A 66 2.57 8.19 3.27
CA HIS A 66 3.75 7.40 2.97
C HIS A 66 3.33 6.03 2.46
N VAL A 67 3.93 5.57 1.37
CA VAL A 67 3.62 4.27 0.78
C VAL A 67 4.91 3.48 0.66
N ALA A 68 4.92 2.28 1.24
CA ALA A 68 6.00 1.31 1.11
C ALA A 68 5.51 0.06 0.36
N PHE A 69 6.31 -0.40 -0.59
CA PHE A 69 6.06 -1.56 -1.43
C PHE A 69 7.08 -2.64 -1.09
N TYR A 70 6.58 -3.83 -0.78
CA TYR A 70 7.37 -4.99 -0.43
C TYR A 70 7.14 -6.11 -1.45
N LYS A 71 8.21 -6.84 -1.79
CA LYS A 71 8.15 -8.10 -2.52
C LYS A 71 8.91 -9.15 -1.75
N ASP A 72 8.32 -10.32 -1.53
CA ASP A 72 8.88 -11.41 -0.74
C ASP A 72 9.42 -10.92 0.62
N SER A 73 8.63 -10.07 1.30
CA SER A 73 8.94 -9.43 2.58
C SER A 73 10.13 -8.44 2.56
N ARG A 74 10.65 -8.07 1.39
CA ARG A 74 11.70 -7.05 1.25
C ARG A 74 11.15 -5.77 0.67
N GLU A 75 11.49 -4.63 1.27
CA GLU A 75 11.12 -3.33 0.74
C GLU A 75 11.84 -3.10 -0.59
N ILE A 76 11.08 -2.92 -1.68
CA ILE A 76 11.64 -2.55 -2.98
C ILE A 76 11.70 -1.03 -3.11
N LYS A 77 10.63 -0.37 -2.65
CA LYS A 77 10.43 1.06 -2.91
C LYS A 77 9.53 1.65 -1.84
N SER A 78 9.85 2.86 -1.44
CA SER A 78 8.97 3.73 -0.65
C SER A 78 8.84 5.10 -1.28
N ARG A 79 7.73 5.78 -0.98
CA ARG A 79 7.47 7.14 -1.46
C ARG A 79 6.58 7.92 -0.49
N TRP A 80 6.97 9.16 -0.25
CA TRP A 80 6.15 10.17 0.41
C TRP A 80 5.32 10.96 -0.61
N TYR A 81 4.11 11.29 -0.24
CA TYR A 81 3.19 12.13 -1.00
C TYR A 81 2.58 13.18 -0.09
N ASP A 82 2.57 14.43 -0.55
CA ASP A 82 2.01 15.56 0.20
C ASP A 82 0.49 15.69 0.06
N THR A 83 -0.20 14.69 -0.53
CA THR A 83 -1.65 14.74 -0.76
C THR A 83 -2.32 13.39 -0.50
N ILE A 84 -3.52 13.41 0.09
CA ILE A 84 -4.35 12.21 0.37
C ILE A 84 -5.61 12.30 -0.50
N GLY A 85 -5.51 11.98 -1.79
CA GLY A 85 -6.63 12.10 -2.72
C GLY A 85 -6.52 11.18 -3.93
N LYS A 86 -7.39 11.38 -4.93
CA LYS A 86 -7.47 10.50 -6.11
C LYS A 86 -6.15 10.37 -6.89
N ARG A 87 -5.34 11.44 -6.94
CA ARG A 87 -4.04 11.41 -7.62
C ARG A 87 -3.06 10.45 -6.95
N THR A 88 -3.02 10.45 -5.62
CA THR A 88 -2.16 9.52 -4.88
C THR A 88 -2.66 8.09 -4.98
N TYR A 89 -3.98 7.88 -4.92
CA TYR A 89 -4.56 6.56 -5.20
C TYR A 89 -4.14 6.03 -6.58
N ASN A 90 -4.30 6.82 -7.64
CA ASN A 90 -3.93 6.41 -9.00
C ASN A 90 -2.44 6.07 -9.12
N ALA A 91 -1.56 6.84 -8.47
CA ALA A 91 -0.13 6.54 -8.47
C ALA A 91 0.18 5.21 -7.79
N ILE A 92 -0.51 4.88 -6.69
CA ILE A 92 -0.37 3.58 -6.01
C ILE A 92 -0.90 2.46 -6.94
N ALA A 93 -2.07 2.64 -7.53
CA ALA A 93 -2.67 1.67 -8.45
C ALA A 93 -1.76 1.35 -9.64
N GLU A 94 -1.17 2.38 -10.26
CA GLU A 94 -0.21 2.20 -11.36
C GLU A 94 1.04 1.46 -10.91
N THR A 95 1.57 1.74 -9.71
CA THR A 95 2.74 1.01 -9.19
C THR A 95 2.45 -0.47 -8.91
N VAL A 96 1.26 -0.80 -8.39
CA VAL A 96 0.82 -2.18 -8.18
C VAL A 96 0.69 -2.90 -9.53
N LYS A 97 0.06 -2.25 -10.51
CA LYS A 97 -0.08 -2.77 -11.86
C LYS A 97 1.26 -3.02 -12.56
N ASN A 98 2.19 -2.06 -12.44
CA ASN A 98 3.55 -2.20 -12.99
C ASN A 98 4.35 -3.30 -12.30
N ALA A 99 4.05 -3.62 -11.04
CA ALA A 99 4.64 -4.76 -10.34
C ALA A 99 4.04 -6.12 -10.78
N GLY A 100 3.02 -6.12 -11.65
CA GLY A 100 2.38 -7.33 -12.17
C GLY A 100 1.23 -7.86 -11.32
N PHE A 101 0.72 -7.04 -10.39
CA PHE A 101 -0.40 -7.36 -9.51
C PHE A 101 -1.64 -6.52 -9.87
N GLU A 102 -2.84 -7.05 -9.62
CA GLU A 102 -4.09 -6.33 -9.83
C GLU A 102 -4.58 -5.72 -8.53
N MET A 103 -4.89 -4.42 -8.59
CA MET A 103 -5.45 -3.67 -7.48
C MET A 103 -6.96 -3.89 -7.43
#